data_AF-A0A4Q5LGD7-F1
#
_entry.id   AF-A0A4Q5LGD7-F1
#
_cell.length_a   1.000
_cell.length_b   1.000
_cell.length_c   1.000
_cell.angle_alpha   90.00
_cell.angle_beta   90.00
_cell.angle_gamma   90.00
#
_symmetry.space_group_name_H-M   'P 1'
#
loop_
_entity.id
_entity.type
_entity.pdbx_description
1 polymer ?
#
loop_
_entity_poly.entity_id
_entity_poly.type
_entity_poly.pdbx_seq_one_letter_code
_entity_poly.pdbx_strand_id
1 'polypeptide(L)'
;MSDATGAESGGRSAKTFITAFNSTVIYLLTYLLLQGLYQAATVRMARRLGIPGTWHVSSITFSITDAEWWRLAVLAVYGIGPAVCAVVGLLAALWFWQRARLQRGLLKLVLLWTALHACNLVLGALVGDTFVENWAWYIPSWLFLAGNGPNVALAVVAALLQLAIGYFAAVAFLQSHDSITLMQYSNRPQLIRAGILAPWVVGSLVLTALKWPELSRNELFHFLTMGLLLVPMALHSAREPFDLTLPKSQKTRLSWTLLVVALVLAAAWRVMLAPGLQF
;
A
#
# COMPACT_ATOMS: atom_id res chain seq x y z
N MET A 1 28.13 3.81 37.90
CA MET A 1 26.74 3.72 37.39
C MET A 1 26.49 4.60 36.13
N SER A 2 27.52 5.11 35.45
CA SER A 2 27.36 6.01 34.28
C SER A 2 27.52 5.32 32.90
N ASP A 3 28.06 4.09 32.84
CA ASP A 3 28.44 3.47 31.54
C ASP A 3 27.37 2.57 30.92
N ALA A 4 26.33 2.19 31.67
CA ALA A 4 25.28 1.30 31.17
C ALA A 4 24.30 1.99 30.18
N THR A 5 24.17 3.32 30.25
CA THR A 5 23.21 4.09 29.43
C THR A 5 23.68 4.28 27.99
N GLY A 6 25.00 4.27 27.74
CA GLY A 6 25.58 4.44 26.41
C GLY A 6 25.38 3.21 25.50
N ALA A 7 25.58 2.00 26.03
CA ALA A 7 25.45 0.76 25.26
C ALA A 7 23.99 0.46 24.87
N GLU A 8 23.03 0.73 25.75
CA GLU A 8 21.61 0.52 25.48
C GLU A 8 21.05 1.49 24.43
N SER A 9 21.55 2.74 24.41
CA SER A 9 21.11 3.74 23.43
C SER A 9 21.60 3.43 22.01
N GLY A 10 22.86 2.97 21.87
CA GLY A 10 23.42 2.52 20.58
C GLY A 10 22.68 1.34 19.97
N GLY A 11 22.35 0.32 20.80
CA GLY A 11 21.59 -0.85 20.34
C GLY A 11 20.15 -0.53 19.92
N ARG A 12 19.53 0.49 20.52
CA ARG A 12 18.17 0.94 20.17
C ARG A 12 18.14 1.67 18.83
N SER A 13 19.07 2.60 18.63
CA SER A 13 19.17 3.36 17.38
C SER A 13 19.33 2.42 16.16
N ALA A 14 20.22 1.44 16.27
CA ALA A 14 20.43 0.44 15.22
C ALA A 14 19.15 -0.37 14.91
N LYS A 15 18.41 -0.83 15.93
CA LYS A 15 17.14 -1.55 15.74
C LYS A 15 16.11 -0.68 15.03
N THR A 16 15.95 0.57 15.46
CA THR A 16 15.02 1.53 14.85
C THR A 16 15.35 1.76 13.37
N PHE A 17 16.64 1.93 13.04
CA PHE A 17 17.10 2.06 11.66
C PHE A 17 16.77 0.82 10.83
N ILE A 18 17.10 -0.38 11.32
CA ILE A 18 16.83 -1.63 10.58
C ILE A 18 15.32 -1.84 10.39
N THR A 19 14.49 -1.52 11.39
CA THR A 19 13.03 -1.56 11.26
C THR A 19 12.54 -0.59 10.20
N ALA A 20 13.03 0.66 10.21
CA ALA A 20 12.68 1.65 9.20
C ALA A 20 13.06 1.20 7.79
N PHE A 21 14.28 0.69 7.63
CA PHE A 21 14.77 0.20 6.36
C PHE A 21 13.95 -0.96 5.83
N ASN A 22 13.78 -2.03 6.63
CA ASN A 22 13.04 -3.22 6.20
C ASN A 22 11.57 -2.87 5.89
N SER A 23 10.92 -2.04 6.72
CA SER A 23 9.54 -1.63 6.48
C SER A 23 9.40 -0.78 5.23
N THR A 24 10.37 0.12 4.94
CA THR A 24 10.40 0.90 3.70
C THR A 24 10.60 0.03 2.46
N VAL A 25 11.53 -0.93 2.51
CA VAL A 25 11.73 -1.88 1.41
C VAL A 25 10.48 -2.71 1.16
N ILE A 26 9.81 -3.16 2.22
CA ILE A 26 8.56 -3.92 2.11
C ILE A 26 7.44 -3.05 1.54
N TYR A 27 7.31 -1.79 1.98
CA TYR A 27 6.37 -0.82 1.41
C TYR A 27 6.56 -0.67 -0.11
N LEU A 28 7.80 -0.48 -0.55
CA LEU A 28 8.14 -0.38 -1.98
C LEU A 28 7.77 -1.66 -2.74
N LEU A 29 8.15 -2.82 -2.19
CA LEU A 29 7.91 -4.11 -2.80
C LEU A 29 6.41 -4.39 -2.96
N THR A 30 5.62 -4.22 -1.89
CA THR A 30 4.18 -4.49 -1.92
C THR A 30 3.44 -3.49 -2.80
N TYR A 31 3.86 -2.22 -2.82
CA TYR A 31 3.35 -1.24 -3.78
C TYR A 31 3.57 -1.71 -5.22
N LEU A 32 4.81 -2.03 -5.60
CA LEU A 32 5.15 -2.42 -6.98
C LEU A 32 4.37 -3.68 -7.40
N LEU A 33 4.27 -4.67 -6.51
CA LEU A 33 3.53 -5.90 -6.79
C LEU A 33 2.03 -5.64 -6.99
N LEU A 34 1.40 -4.85 -6.12
CA LEU A 34 -0.04 -4.61 -6.21
C LEU A 34 -0.42 -3.62 -7.31
N GLN A 35 0.37 -2.57 -7.52
CA GLN A 35 0.19 -1.68 -8.66
C GLN A 35 0.37 -2.44 -9.97
N GLY A 36 1.36 -3.35 -10.01
CA GLY A 36 1.58 -4.25 -11.13
C GLY A 36 0.42 -5.17 -11.40
N LEU A 37 -0.10 -5.80 -10.36
CA LEU A 37 -1.25 -6.66 -10.47
C LEU A 37 -2.51 -5.91 -10.91
N TYR A 38 -2.74 -4.70 -10.37
CA TYR A 38 -3.83 -3.81 -10.74
C TYR A 38 -3.80 -3.51 -12.24
N GLN A 39 -2.67 -2.98 -12.73
CA GLN A 39 -2.54 -2.56 -14.13
C GLN A 39 -2.57 -3.77 -15.08
N ALA A 40 -1.91 -4.87 -14.73
CA ALA A 40 -1.94 -6.09 -15.53
C ALA A 40 -3.37 -6.66 -15.65
N ALA A 41 -4.17 -6.61 -14.58
CA ALA A 41 -5.57 -7.04 -14.61
C ALA A 41 -6.41 -6.13 -15.53
N THR A 42 -6.24 -4.81 -15.43
CA THR A 42 -6.91 -3.83 -16.30
C THR A 42 -6.55 -4.04 -17.78
N VAL A 43 -5.26 -4.11 -18.11
CA VAL A 43 -4.78 -4.35 -19.48
C VAL A 43 -5.33 -5.67 -20.02
N ARG A 44 -5.27 -6.75 -19.22
CA ARG A 44 -5.81 -8.05 -19.63
C ARG A 44 -7.31 -7.99 -19.93
N MET A 45 -8.08 -7.24 -19.14
CA MET A 45 -9.51 -7.07 -19.39
C MET A 45 -9.77 -6.25 -20.66
N ALA A 46 -9.05 -5.15 -20.85
CA ALA A 46 -9.16 -4.33 -22.06
C ALA A 46 -8.86 -5.15 -23.33
N ARG A 47 -7.78 -5.94 -23.33
CA ARG A 47 -7.45 -6.86 -24.43
C ARG A 47 -8.55 -7.88 -24.71
N ARG A 48 -9.18 -8.44 -23.66
CA ARG A 48 -10.31 -9.38 -23.82
C ARG A 48 -11.54 -8.75 -24.46
N LEU A 49 -11.72 -7.45 -24.27
CA LEU A 49 -12.80 -6.66 -24.85
C LEU A 49 -12.42 -6.01 -26.18
N GLY A 50 -11.20 -6.24 -26.68
CA GLY A 50 -10.71 -5.64 -27.92
C GLY A 50 -10.49 -4.13 -27.84
N ILE A 51 -10.24 -3.59 -26.65
CA ILE A 51 -10.00 -2.15 -26.43
C ILE A 51 -8.49 -1.89 -26.54
N PRO A 52 -8.01 -1.26 -27.63
CA PRO A 52 -6.59 -0.96 -27.80
C PRO A 52 -6.13 0.10 -26.80
N GLY A 53 -4.87 0.00 -26.38
CA GLY A 53 -4.27 1.01 -25.53
C GLY A 53 -2.76 0.89 -25.41
N THR A 54 -2.19 1.80 -24.62
CA THR A 54 -0.76 1.81 -24.28
C THR A 54 -0.61 1.77 -22.77
N TRP A 55 0.23 0.86 -22.28
CA TRP A 55 0.56 0.70 -20.88
C TRP A 55 1.90 1.37 -20.57
N HIS A 56 1.84 2.46 -19.82
CA HIS A 56 2.98 3.25 -19.34
C HIS A 56 3.29 2.97 -17.87
N VAL A 57 4.37 3.56 -17.35
CA VAL A 57 4.84 3.32 -15.97
C VAL A 57 3.83 3.80 -14.93
N SER A 58 3.15 4.91 -15.21
CA SER A 58 2.22 5.57 -14.30
C SER A 58 0.75 5.49 -14.73
N SER A 59 0.48 5.09 -15.98
CA SER A 59 -0.87 5.15 -16.54
C SER A 59 -1.13 4.07 -17.58
N ILE A 60 -2.41 3.80 -17.83
CA ILE A 60 -2.87 3.08 -19.01
C ILE A 60 -3.70 4.08 -19.80
N THR A 61 -3.37 4.27 -21.07
CA THR A 61 -4.11 5.14 -21.98
C THR A 61 -4.84 4.28 -23.00
N PHE A 62 -6.15 4.44 -23.10
CA PHE A 62 -6.95 3.73 -24.09
C PHE A 62 -7.03 4.57 -25.37
N SER A 63 -6.94 3.93 -26.53
CA SER A 63 -6.91 4.61 -27.84
C SER A 63 -8.29 4.77 -28.48
N ILE A 64 -9.35 4.40 -27.76
CA ILE A 64 -10.74 4.57 -28.20
C ILE A 64 -11.29 5.93 -27.78
N THR A 65 -12.26 6.41 -28.55
CA THR A 65 -12.98 7.66 -28.30
C THR A 65 -14.08 7.49 -27.22
N ASP A 66 -14.50 8.59 -26.60
CA ASP A 66 -15.52 8.57 -25.54
C ASP A 66 -16.85 7.94 -25.99
N ALA A 67 -17.21 8.09 -27.27
CA ALA A 67 -18.44 7.54 -27.84
C ALA A 67 -18.40 6.02 -28.06
N GLU A 68 -17.20 5.43 -28.09
CA GLU A 68 -17.01 3.99 -28.29
C GLU A 68 -17.11 3.20 -26.99
N TRP A 69 -17.08 3.86 -25.84
CA TRP A 69 -17.26 3.20 -24.55
C TRP A 69 -18.70 2.74 -24.35
N TRP A 70 -18.87 1.46 -24.02
CA TRP A 70 -20.13 0.93 -23.50
C TRP A 70 -20.02 0.62 -22.01
N ARG A 71 -21.16 0.69 -21.33
CA ARG A 71 -21.25 0.59 -19.86
C ARG A 71 -20.55 -0.63 -19.27
N LEU A 72 -20.76 -1.82 -19.85
CA LEU A 72 -20.13 -3.04 -19.36
C LEU A 72 -18.61 -3.01 -19.52
N ALA A 73 -18.08 -2.43 -20.60
CA ALA A 73 -16.64 -2.29 -20.77
C ALA A 73 -16.02 -1.37 -19.72
N VAL A 74 -16.65 -0.22 -19.46
CA VAL A 74 -16.16 0.71 -18.43
C VAL A 74 -16.12 0.01 -17.06
N LEU A 75 -17.22 -0.61 -16.65
CA LEU A 75 -17.29 -1.32 -15.36
C LEU A 75 -16.29 -2.48 -15.28
N ALA A 76 -16.10 -3.23 -16.36
CA ALA A 76 -15.16 -4.35 -16.39
C ALA A 76 -13.69 -3.88 -16.35
N VAL A 77 -13.32 -2.93 -17.20
CA VAL A 77 -11.93 -2.46 -17.35
C VAL A 77 -11.47 -1.69 -16.12
N TYR A 78 -12.28 -0.74 -15.64
CA TYR A 78 -11.94 0.05 -14.45
C TYR A 78 -12.18 -0.73 -13.15
N GLY A 79 -13.14 -1.66 -13.12
CA GLY A 79 -13.47 -2.43 -11.91
C GLY A 79 -12.57 -3.63 -11.61
N ILE A 80 -11.95 -4.25 -12.64
CA ILE A 80 -11.16 -5.48 -12.42
C ILE A 80 -9.90 -5.25 -11.58
N GLY A 81 -9.21 -4.12 -11.75
CA GLY A 81 -8.00 -3.77 -10.99
C GLY A 81 -8.28 -3.70 -9.49
N PRO A 82 -9.24 -2.86 -9.05
CA PRO A 82 -9.68 -2.83 -7.65
C PRO A 82 -10.17 -4.18 -7.15
N ALA A 83 -10.96 -4.92 -7.93
CA ALA A 83 -11.50 -6.21 -7.52
C ALA A 83 -10.39 -7.24 -7.22
N VAL A 84 -9.39 -7.34 -8.09
CA VAL A 84 -8.23 -8.23 -7.87
C VAL A 84 -7.43 -7.80 -6.64
N CYS A 85 -7.20 -6.50 -6.47
CA CYS A 85 -6.52 -5.99 -5.28
C CYS A 85 -7.30 -6.30 -4.00
N ALA A 86 -8.63 -6.14 -4.01
CA ALA A 86 -9.49 -6.47 -2.87
C ALA A 86 -9.34 -7.94 -2.45
N VAL A 87 -9.35 -8.86 -3.43
CA VAL A 87 -9.16 -10.29 -3.16
C VAL A 87 -7.78 -10.55 -2.56
N VAL A 88 -6.71 -10.00 -3.13
CA VAL A 88 -5.35 -10.18 -2.61
C VAL A 88 -5.19 -9.59 -1.21
N GLY A 89 -5.74 -8.39 -0.96
CA GLY A 89 -5.72 -7.76 0.35
C GLY A 89 -6.45 -8.58 1.41
N LEU A 90 -7.63 -9.11 1.07
CA LEU A 90 -8.39 -9.99 1.96
C LEU A 90 -7.62 -11.28 2.26
N LEU A 91 -7.05 -11.94 1.25
CA LEU A 91 -6.25 -13.14 1.45
C LEU A 91 -5.00 -12.87 2.31
N ALA A 92 -4.32 -11.75 2.10
CA ALA A 92 -3.18 -11.34 2.91
C ALA A 92 -3.58 -11.12 4.38
N ALA A 93 -4.70 -10.42 4.63
CA ALA A 93 -5.23 -10.18 5.97
C ALA A 93 -5.66 -11.49 6.67
N LEU A 94 -6.35 -12.38 5.95
CA LEU A 94 -6.76 -13.69 6.47
C LEU A 94 -5.55 -14.57 6.81
N TRP A 95 -4.56 -14.63 5.92
CA TRP A 95 -3.33 -15.39 6.18
C TRP A 95 -2.57 -14.82 7.37
N PHE A 96 -2.51 -13.49 7.48
CA PHE A 96 -1.90 -12.82 8.62
C PHE A 96 -2.54 -13.27 9.94
N TRP A 97 -3.88 -13.24 10.04
CA TRP A 97 -4.62 -13.66 11.23
C TRP A 97 -4.58 -15.14 11.54
N GLN A 98 -4.70 -16.00 10.53
CA GLN A 98 -4.81 -17.43 10.75
C GLN A 98 -3.47 -18.10 11.01
N ARG A 99 -2.38 -17.62 10.39
CA ARG A 99 -1.09 -18.34 10.45
C ARG A 99 0.10 -17.46 10.79
N ALA A 100 0.18 -16.25 10.23
CA ALA A 100 1.44 -15.51 10.32
C ALA A 100 1.63 -14.76 11.64
N ARG A 101 0.57 -14.27 12.31
CA ARG A 101 0.68 -13.35 13.47
C ARG A 101 1.56 -13.87 14.62
N LEU A 102 1.57 -15.17 14.86
CA LEU A 102 2.37 -15.81 15.92
C LEU A 102 3.75 -16.28 15.44
N GLN A 103 4.00 -16.21 14.13
CA GLN A 103 5.27 -16.58 13.54
C GLN A 103 6.28 -15.43 13.66
N ARG A 104 7.54 -15.79 13.57
CA ARG A 104 8.68 -14.88 13.56
C ARG A 104 9.06 -14.51 12.12
N GLY A 105 9.57 -13.31 11.92
CA GLY A 105 10.11 -12.84 10.66
C GLY A 105 9.24 -11.81 9.94
N LEU A 106 9.76 -11.36 8.80
CA LEU A 106 9.20 -10.22 8.05
C LEU A 106 7.93 -10.55 7.25
N LEU A 107 7.55 -11.83 7.13
CA LEU A 107 6.34 -12.23 6.39
C LEU A 107 5.09 -11.52 6.93
N LYS A 108 4.99 -11.38 8.24
CA LYS A 108 3.92 -10.64 8.92
C LYS A 108 3.81 -9.20 8.43
N LEU A 109 4.96 -8.51 8.33
CA LEU A 109 5.04 -7.13 7.88
C LEU A 109 4.75 -7.02 6.38
N VAL A 110 5.19 -7.99 5.57
CA VAL A 110 4.82 -8.11 4.15
C VAL A 110 3.32 -8.24 3.98
N LEU A 111 2.68 -9.17 4.70
CA LEU A 111 1.23 -9.38 4.61
C LEU A 111 0.44 -8.15 5.06
N LEU A 112 0.88 -7.47 6.13
CA LEU A 112 0.28 -6.22 6.58
C LEU A 112 0.36 -5.14 5.51
N TRP A 113 1.55 -4.85 4.98
CA TRP A 113 1.71 -3.83 3.94
C TRP A 113 0.98 -4.18 2.65
N THR A 114 0.93 -5.46 2.25
CA THR A 114 0.10 -5.92 1.13
C THR A 114 -1.37 -5.61 1.39
N ALA A 115 -1.91 -5.92 2.56
CA ALA A 115 -3.30 -5.61 2.90
C ALA A 115 -3.58 -4.09 2.87
N LEU A 116 -2.65 -3.28 3.39
CA LEU A 116 -2.78 -1.82 3.41
C LEU A 116 -2.73 -1.22 1.99
N HIS A 117 -1.78 -1.62 1.15
CA HIS A 117 -1.71 -1.18 -0.24
C HIS A 117 -2.92 -1.63 -1.06
N ALA A 118 -3.37 -2.88 -0.89
CA ALA A 118 -4.58 -3.37 -1.53
C ALA A 118 -5.81 -2.56 -1.12
N CYS A 119 -5.97 -2.30 0.18
CA CYS A 119 -7.05 -1.47 0.71
C CYS A 119 -7.01 -0.05 0.12
N ASN A 120 -5.83 0.55 0.01
CA ASN A 120 -5.68 1.86 -0.59
C ASN A 120 -5.95 1.88 -2.10
N LEU A 121 -5.58 0.84 -2.85
CA LEU A 121 -5.89 0.72 -4.28
C LEU A 121 -7.38 0.45 -4.58
N VAL A 122 -8.19 0.24 -3.55
CA VAL A 122 -9.64 0.06 -3.66
C VAL A 122 -10.36 1.27 -3.07
N LEU A 123 -10.23 1.48 -1.76
CA LEU A 123 -10.94 2.53 -1.04
C LEU A 123 -10.26 3.88 -1.23
N GLY A 124 -8.93 3.94 -1.11
CA GLY A 124 -8.17 5.16 -1.33
C GLY A 124 -8.25 5.65 -2.77
N ALA A 125 -8.28 4.72 -3.73
CA ALA A 125 -8.55 5.02 -5.13
C ALA A 125 -9.90 5.71 -5.28
N LEU A 126 -11.01 5.14 -4.77
CA LEU A 126 -12.33 5.81 -4.81
C LEU A 126 -12.33 7.22 -4.21
N VAL A 127 -11.55 7.46 -3.14
CA VAL A 127 -11.40 8.80 -2.55
C VAL A 127 -10.62 9.73 -3.48
N GLY A 128 -9.38 9.37 -3.82
CA GLY A 128 -8.46 10.23 -4.59
C GLY A 128 -8.95 10.48 -6.02
N ASP A 129 -9.43 9.41 -6.67
CA ASP A 129 -9.92 9.43 -8.05
C ASP A 129 -11.14 10.33 -8.21
N THR A 130 -11.96 10.48 -7.16
CA THR A 130 -13.14 11.36 -7.19
C THR A 130 -12.74 12.85 -7.27
N PHE A 131 -11.59 13.25 -6.74
CA PHE A 131 -11.11 14.64 -6.86
C PHE A 131 -10.55 14.98 -8.24
N VAL A 132 -10.10 13.99 -8.99
CA VAL A 132 -9.47 14.16 -10.31
C VAL A 132 -10.32 13.63 -11.46
N GLU A 133 -11.52 13.09 -11.16
CA GLU A 133 -12.48 12.52 -12.10
C GLU A 133 -11.84 11.51 -13.07
N ASN A 134 -11.04 10.58 -12.52
CA ASN A 134 -10.30 9.61 -13.32
C ASN A 134 -10.41 8.19 -12.74
N TRP A 135 -10.08 7.16 -13.49
CA TRP A 135 -9.96 5.78 -13.01
C TRP A 135 -11.17 5.24 -12.24
N ALA A 136 -11.05 4.98 -10.93
CA ALA A 136 -12.11 4.40 -10.12
C ALA A 136 -13.35 5.30 -10.04
N TRP A 137 -13.23 6.60 -10.32
CA TRP A 137 -14.38 7.50 -10.47
C TRP A 137 -15.35 7.05 -11.58
N TYR A 138 -14.84 6.47 -12.67
CA TYR A 138 -15.69 5.98 -13.76
C TYR A 138 -16.60 4.83 -13.32
N ILE A 139 -16.23 4.05 -12.30
CA ILE A 139 -17.02 2.91 -11.86
C ILE A 139 -18.38 3.37 -11.33
N PRO A 140 -18.50 4.19 -10.26
CA PRO A 140 -19.81 4.66 -9.83
C PRO A 140 -20.49 5.58 -10.83
N SER A 141 -19.73 6.41 -11.57
CA SER A 141 -20.29 7.30 -12.59
C SER A 141 -21.11 6.53 -13.64
N TRP A 142 -20.54 5.44 -14.17
CA TRP A 142 -21.21 4.59 -15.16
C TRP A 142 -22.13 3.52 -14.54
N LEU A 143 -21.96 3.21 -13.26
CA LEU A 143 -22.85 2.29 -12.56
C LEU A 143 -24.18 2.96 -12.23
N PHE A 144 -24.19 4.20 -11.75
CA PHE A 144 -25.41 4.84 -11.27
C PHE A 144 -26.05 5.77 -12.30
N LEU A 145 -25.27 6.36 -13.21
CA LEU A 145 -25.77 7.31 -14.23
C LEU A 145 -26.62 8.45 -13.62
N ALA A 146 -26.33 8.83 -12.38
CA ALA A 146 -27.14 9.75 -11.57
C ALA A 146 -26.34 11.02 -11.17
N GLY A 147 -25.49 11.50 -12.09
CA GLY A 147 -24.58 12.62 -11.85
C GLY A 147 -23.45 12.26 -10.88
N ASN A 148 -22.82 13.28 -10.29
CA ASN A 148 -21.63 13.10 -9.43
C ASN A 148 -21.96 12.74 -7.96
N GLY A 149 -23.23 12.84 -7.55
CA GLY A 149 -23.67 12.56 -6.17
C GLY A 149 -23.25 11.17 -5.65
N PRO A 150 -23.49 10.08 -6.41
CA PRO A 150 -23.06 8.73 -6.01
C PRO A 150 -21.54 8.59 -5.86
N ASN A 151 -20.74 9.24 -6.72
CA ASN A 151 -19.28 9.19 -6.62
C ASN A 151 -18.81 9.81 -5.29
N VAL A 152 -19.32 11.00 -4.96
CA VAL A 152 -19.00 11.69 -3.71
C VAL A 152 -19.44 10.88 -2.49
N ALA A 153 -20.67 10.34 -2.51
CA ALA A 153 -21.18 9.52 -1.42
C ALA A 153 -20.30 8.28 -1.18
N LEU A 154 -19.90 7.58 -2.25
CA LEU A 154 -19.01 6.42 -2.14
C LEU A 154 -17.60 6.79 -1.71
N ALA A 155 -17.06 7.92 -2.16
CA ALA A 155 -15.77 8.43 -1.69
C ALA A 155 -15.80 8.70 -0.17
N VAL A 156 -16.86 9.32 0.35
CA VAL A 156 -17.04 9.55 1.80
C VAL A 156 -17.11 8.22 2.55
N VAL A 157 -17.91 7.26 2.07
CA VAL A 157 -18.00 5.93 2.69
C VAL A 157 -16.64 5.22 2.65
N ALA A 158 -15.93 5.26 1.53
CA ALA A 158 -14.60 4.66 1.39
C ALA A 158 -13.58 5.29 2.34
N ALA A 159 -13.60 6.63 2.51
CA ALA A 159 -12.75 7.33 3.47
C ALA A 159 -13.04 6.90 4.92
N LEU A 160 -14.34 6.82 5.31
CA LEU A 160 -14.74 6.35 6.64
C LEU A 160 -14.31 4.89 6.87
N LEU A 161 -14.44 4.03 5.86
CA LEU A 161 -13.98 2.64 5.93
C LEU A 161 -12.46 2.56 6.06
N GLN A 162 -11.68 3.38 5.34
CA GLN A 162 -10.23 3.46 5.52
C GLN A 162 -9.86 3.87 6.94
N LEU A 163 -10.53 4.88 7.50
CA LEU A 163 -10.29 5.32 8.87
C LEU A 163 -10.57 4.18 9.87
N ALA A 164 -11.69 3.47 9.70
CA ALA A 164 -12.05 2.34 10.55
C ALA A 164 -11.07 1.16 10.43
N ILE A 165 -10.72 0.78 9.19
CA ILE A 165 -9.74 -0.29 8.93
C ILE A 165 -8.38 0.09 9.54
N GLY A 166 -7.93 1.32 9.35
CA GLY A 166 -6.68 1.82 9.92
C GLY A 166 -6.68 1.75 11.45
N TYR A 167 -7.78 2.16 12.09
CA TYR A 167 -7.95 2.01 13.54
C TYR A 167 -7.78 0.55 13.98
N PHE A 168 -8.56 -0.39 13.42
CA PHE A 168 -8.47 -1.80 13.82
C PHE A 168 -7.16 -2.49 13.40
N ALA A 169 -6.47 -1.98 12.38
CA ALA A 169 -5.17 -2.49 11.94
C ALA A 169 -4.03 -2.20 12.93
N ALA A 170 -4.23 -1.34 13.94
CA ALA A 170 -3.20 -1.05 14.94
C ALA A 170 -2.69 -2.31 15.67
N VAL A 171 -3.59 -3.22 16.04
CA VAL A 171 -3.22 -4.50 16.67
C VAL A 171 -2.40 -5.35 15.70
N ALA A 172 -2.81 -5.40 14.43
CA ALA A 172 -2.07 -6.11 13.39
C ALA A 172 -0.66 -5.51 13.18
N PHE A 173 -0.55 -4.18 13.18
CA PHE A 173 0.72 -3.47 13.10
C PHE A 173 1.66 -3.84 14.25
N LEU A 174 1.19 -3.74 15.49
CA LEU A 174 1.97 -4.13 16.66
C LEU A 174 2.39 -5.61 16.58
N GLN A 175 1.48 -6.48 16.13
CA GLN A 175 1.77 -7.91 15.99
C GLN A 175 2.75 -8.26 14.86
N SER A 176 2.89 -7.38 13.89
CA SER A 176 3.80 -7.59 12.76
C SER A 176 5.28 -7.40 13.11
N HIS A 177 5.60 -6.86 14.29
CA HIS A 177 6.97 -6.58 14.72
C HIS A 177 7.50 -7.61 15.74
N ASP A 178 8.76 -8.02 15.56
CA ASP A 178 9.42 -9.02 16.41
C ASP A 178 10.36 -8.42 17.48
N SER A 179 10.57 -7.09 17.44
CA SER A 179 11.49 -6.41 18.36
C SER A 179 10.81 -6.09 19.68
N ILE A 180 11.07 -6.90 20.72
CA ILE A 180 10.56 -6.67 22.07
C ILE A 180 10.93 -5.27 22.58
N THR A 181 12.16 -4.81 22.34
CA THR A 181 12.61 -3.48 22.79
C THR A 181 11.77 -2.34 22.20
N LEU A 182 11.44 -2.41 20.91
CA LEU A 182 10.66 -1.36 20.24
C LEU A 182 9.16 -1.46 20.54
N MET A 183 8.68 -2.65 20.88
CA MET A 183 7.27 -2.91 21.23
C MET A 183 6.87 -2.36 22.58
N GLN A 184 7.82 -2.21 23.52
CA GLN A 184 7.59 -1.58 24.81
C GLN A 184 6.86 -0.24 24.64
N TYR A 185 5.81 -0.03 25.43
CA TYR A 185 5.00 1.18 25.40
C TYR A 185 5.83 2.49 25.34
N SER A 186 6.89 2.59 26.14
CA SER A 186 7.78 3.76 26.18
C SER A 186 8.55 4.03 24.87
N ASN A 187 8.81 3.00 24.07
CA ASN A 187 9.52 3.10 22.79
C ASN A 187 8.57 3.14 21.59
N ARG A 188 7.26 3.06 21.82
CA ARG A 188 6.26 2.96 20.76
C ARG A 188 6.23 4.12 19.77
N PRO A 189 6.45 5.38 20.17
CA PRO A 189 6.59 6.47 19.20
C PRO A 189 7.74 6.23 18.20
N GLN A 190 8.83 5.59 18.62
CA GLN A 190 9.94 5.25 17.73
C GLN A 190 9.54 4.13 16.77
N LEU A 191 8.83 3.10 17.28
CA LEU A 191 8.28 2.04 16.45
C LEU A 191 7.30 2.56 15.39
N ILE A 192 6.41 3.50 15.75
CA ILE A 192 5.46 4.10 14.81
C ILE A 192 6.20 4.91 13.75
N ARG A 193 7.18 5.74 14.14
CA ARG A 193 7.98 6.51 13.17
C ARG A 193 8.73 5.61 12.21
N ALA A 194 9.40 4.56 12.71
CA ALA A 194 10.16 3.64 11.89
C ALA A 194 9.29 2.65 11.09
N GLY A 195 8.21 2.16 11.68
CA GLY A 195 7.38 1.10 11.09
C GLY A 195 6.28 1.60 10.18
N ILE A 196 5.79 2.84 10.36
CA ILE A 196 4.64 3.42 9.63
C ILE A 196 5.06 4.68 8.87
N LEU A 197 5.50 5.71 9.58
CA LEU A 197 5.66 7.06 8.99
C LEU A 197 6.83 7.12 8.01
N ALA A 198 8.00 6.61 8.39
CA ALA A 198 9.17 6.60 7.52
C ALA A 198 8.94 5.77 6.25
N PRO A 199 8.41 4.53 6.30
CA PRO A 199 8.07 3.76 5.10
C PRO A 199 7.09 4.47 4.19
N TRP A 200 6.06 5.12 4.76
CA TRP A 200 5.10 5.87 3.97
C TRP A 200 5.75 7.06 3.27
N VAL A 201 6.43 7.94 4.01
CA VAL A 201 7.02 9.16 3.44
C VAL A 201 8.18 8.83 2.52
N VAL A 202 9.19 8.10 3.01
CA VAL A 202 10.38 7.76 2.22
C VAL A 202 10.02 6.83 1.06
N GLY A 203 9.15 5.85 1.29
CA GLY A 203 8.68 4.95 0.23
C GLY A 203 7.92 5.70 -0.86
N SER A 204 6.99 6.59 -0.51
CA SER A 204 6.26 7.41 -1.49
C SER A 204 7.19 8.35 -2.27
N LEU A 205 8.20 8.94 -1.62
CA LEU A 205 9.21 9.77 -2.29
C LEU A 205 10.06 8.95 -3.28
N VAL A 206 10.48 7.75 -2.90
CA VAL A 206 11.24 6.86 -3.78
C VAL A 206 10.39 6.41 -4.97
N LEU A 207 9.12 6.07 -4.76
CA LEU A 207 8.19 5.73 -5.85
C LEU A 207 7.92 6.92 -6.77
N THR A 208 7.82 8.12 -6.19
CA THR A 208 7.69 9.36 -6.94
C THR A 208 8.91 9.58 -7.85
N ALA A 209 10.12 9.41 -7.32
CA ALA A 209 11.35 9.50 -8.10
C ALA A 209 11.43 8.41 -9.19
N LEU A 210 11.02 7.18 -8.89
CA LEU A 210 10.99 6.07 -9.85
C LEU A 210 10.06 6.36 -11.04
N LYS A 211 8.95 7.06 -10.80
CA LYS A 211 7.93 7.35 -11.80
C LYS A 211 8.12 8.68 -12.52
N TRP A 212 9.11 9.48 -12.14
CA TRP A 212 9.44 10.72 -12.83
C TRP A 212 9.94 10.46 -14.26
N PRO A 213 9.50 11.21 -15.30
CA PRO A 213 8.60 12.38 -15.27
C PRO A 213 7.10 12.07 -15.48
N GLU A 214 6.71 10.80 -15.52
CA GLU A 214 5.34 10.36 -15.83
C GLU A 214 4.39 10.39 -14.62
N LEU A 215 4.86 10.84 -13.46
CA LEU A 215 4.09 10.89 -12.23
C LEU A 215 2.77 11.65 -12.43
N SER A 216 1.66 10.94 -12.23
CA SER A 216 0.34 11.54 -12.38
C SER A 216 -0.14 12.20 -11.09
N ARG A 217 -1.01 13.22 -11.22
CA ARG A 217 -1.72 13.81 -10.07
C ARG A 217 -2.52 12.76 -9.29
N ASN A 218 -3.03 11.75 -9.99
CA ASN A 218 -3.83 10.71 -9.37
C ASN A 218 -2.99 9.86 -8.40
N GLU A 219 -1.79 9.47 -8.81
CA GLU A 219 -0.88 8.70 -7.96
C GLU A 219 -0.46 9.48 -6.71
N LEU A 220 -0.27 10.80 -6.82
CA LEU A 220 -0.02 11.66 -5.66
C LEU A 220 -1.18 11.60 -4.68
N PHE A 221 -2.43 11.67 -5.16
CA PHE A 221 -3.60 11.50 -4.30
C PHE A 221 -3.63 10.11 -3.66
N HIS A 222 -3.27 9.04 -4.36
CA HIS A 222 -3.20 7.71 -3.76
C HIS A 222 -2.15 7.62 -2.65
N PHE A 223 -1.00 8.29 -2.79
CA PHE A 223 -0.02 8.39 -1.71
C PHE A 223 -0.58 9.16 -0.50
N LEU A 224 -1.38 10.20 -0.73
CA LEU A 224 -2.01 10.97 0.34
C LEU A 224 -3.14 10.21 1.02
N THR A 225 -4.01 9.52 0.27
CA THR A 225 -5.14 8.75 0.82
C THR A 225 -4.68 7.58 1.68
N MET A 226 -3.47 7.07 1.46
CA MET A 226 -2.85 6.09 2.36
C MET A 226 -2.77 6.65 3.80
N GLY A 227 -2.65 7.96 3.97
CA GLY A 227 -2.72 8.63 5.27
C GLY A 227 -4.02 8.36 6.03
N LEU A 228 -5.15 8.16 5.35
CA LEU A 228 -6.43 7.81 5.98
C LEU A 228 -6.39 6.43 6.65
N LEU A 229 -5.54 5.51 6.19
CA LEU A 229 -5.27 4.24 6.87
C LEU A 229 -4.20 4.41 7.95
N LEU A 230 -3.09 5.07 7.63
CA LEU A 230 -1.90 5.05 8.48
C LEU A 230 -2.00 5.96 9.70
N VAL A 231 -2.68 7.10 9.61
CA VAL A 231 -2.85 8.04 10.73
C VAL A 231 -3.66 7.42 11.87
N PRO A 232 -4.88 6.91 11.67
CA PRO A 232 -5.62 6.27 12.77
C PRO A 232 -4.90 5.02 13.30
N MET A 233 -4.23 4.26 12.44
CA MET A 233 -3.41 3.12 12.85
C MET A 233 -2.28 3.55 13.79
N ALA A 234 -1.55 4.62 13.46
CA ALA A 234 -0.48 5.17 14.28
C ALA A 234 -1.00 5.70 15.62
N LEU A 235 -2.11 6.46 15.60
CA LEU A 235 -2.71 7.04 16.80
C LEU A 235 -3.24 5.97 17.75
N HIS A 236 -3.94 4.96 17.24
CA HIS A 236 -4.45 3.88 18.08
C HIS A 236 -3.31 2.98 18.59
N SER A 237 -2.32 2.66 17.75
CA SER A 237 -1.13 1.92 18.17
C SER A 237 -0.45 2.60 19.35
N ALA A 238 -0.31 3.93 19.34
CA ALA A 238 0.32 4.69 20.41
C ALA A 238 -0.37 4.56 21.78
N ARG A 239 -1.65 4.17 21.82
CA ARG A 239 -2.47 4.10 23.04
C ARG A 239 -2.79 2.67 23.47
N GLU A 240 -2.52 1.69 22.62
CA GLU A 240 -2.86 0.29 22.88
C GLU A 240 -2.01 -0.27 24.05
N PRO A 241 -2.59 -0.85 25.11
CA PRO A 241 -1.80 -1.37 26.25
C PRO A 241 -1.02 -2.65 25.93
N PHE A 242 -1.13 -3.19 24.72
CA PHE A 242 -0.51 -4.45 24.30
C PHE A 242 1.02 -4.36 24.23
N ASP A 243 1.75 -5.02 25.13
CA ASP A 243 3.22 -4.89 25.22
C ASP A 243 4.05 -6.11 24.76
N LEU A 244 3.45 -7.30 24.59
CA LEU A 244 4.20 -8.52 24.29
C LEU A 244 3.53 -9.39 23.22
N THR A 245 4.22 -9.56 22.09
CA THR A 245 3.83 -10.46 20.99
C THR A 245 4.51 -11.82 21.01
N LEU A 246 5.75 -11.90 21.48
CA LEU A 246 6.58 -13.10 21.37
C LEU A 246 7.38 -13.34 22.66
N PRO A 247 7.51 -14.60 23.11
CA PRO A 247 8.22 -14.93 24.35
C PRO A 247 9.74 -14.80 24.26
N LYS A 248 10.32 -14.73 23.06
CA LYS A 248 11.76 -14.52 22.85
C LYS A 248 12.01 -13.54 21.71
N SER A 249 12.91 -12.59 21.93
CA SER A 249 13.32 -11.61 20.93
C SER A 249 14.08 -12.30 19.80
N GLN A 250 13.73 -11.95 18.56
CA GLN A 250 14.55 -12.31 17.40
C GLN A 250 15.56 -11.19 17.11
N LYS A 251 16.77 -11.56 16.68
CA LYS A 251 17.76 -10.58 16.21
C LYS A 251 17.21 -9.84 14.98
N THR A 252 17.06 -8.53 15.10
CA THR A 252 16.69 -7.64 13.98
C THR A 252 17.84 -7.65 12.97
N ARG A 253 17.57 -8.08 11.73
CA ARG A 253 18.56 -8.14 10.64
C ARG A 253 18.05 -7.39 9.43
N LEU A 254 18.96 -6.78 8.69
CA LEU A 254 18.66 -6.19 7.39
C LEU A 254 18.31 -7.30 6.40
N SER A 255 17.20 -7.16 5.68
CA SER A 255 16.83 -8.12 4.64
C SER A 255 17.32 -7.65 3.27
N TRP A 256 18.59 -7.91 2.99
CA TRP A 256 19.18 -7.62 1.68
C TRP A 256 18.45 -8.31 0.52
N THR A 257 17.93 -9.52 0.75
CA THR A 257 17.15 -10.25 -0.24
C THR A 257 15.91 -9.46 -0.68
N LEU A 258 15.14 -8.91 0.27
CA LEU A 258 13.97 -8.10 -0.07
C LEU A 258 14.35 -6.82 -0.82
N LEU A 259 15.49 -6.20 -0.47
CA LEU A 259 15.98 -5.02 -1.18
C LEU A 259 16.32 -5.35 -2.63
N VAL A 260 17.09 -6.42 -2.86
CA VAL A 260 17.48 -6.84 -4.21
C VAL A 260 16.23 -7.14 -5.04
N VAL A 261 15.26 -7.86 -4.47
CA VAL A 261 13.98 -8.15 -5.17
C VAL A 261 13.23 -6.85 -5.51
N ALA A 262 13.11 -5.91 -4.57
CA ALA A 262 12.45 -4.62 -4.81
C ALA A 262 13.14 -3.81 -5.91
N LEU A 263 14.48 -3.76 -5.91
CA LEU A 263 15.26 -3.04 -6.92
C LEU A 263 15.14 -3.68 -8.31
N VAL A 264 15.22 -5.02 -8.39
CA VAL A 264 15.04 -5.75 -9.65
C VAL A 264 13.64 -5.52 -10.21
N LEU A 265 12.60 -5.60 -9.37
CA LEU A 265 11.23 -5.32 -9.79
C LEU A 265 11.05 -3.88 -10.23
N ALA A 266 11.60 -2.90 -9.50
CA ALA A 266 11.53 -1.49 -9.87
C ALA A 266 12.22 -1.21 -11.21
N ALA A 267 13.41 -1.78 -11.42
CA ALA A 267 14.16 -1.64 -12.67
C ALA A 267 13.41 -2.31 -13.84
N ALA A 268 12.95 -3.56 -13.66
CA ALA A 268 12.17 -4.27 -14.68
C ALA A 268 10.90 -3.49 -15.04
N TRP A 269 10.16 -3.02 -14.04
CA TRP A 269 8.96 -2.19 -14.22
C TRP A 269 9.26 -0.94 -15.05
N ARG A 270 10.31 -0.19 -14.70
CA ARG A 270 10.69 1.04 -15.40
C ARG A 270 11.13 0.75 -16.83
N VAL A 271 12.03 -0.22 -17.04
CA VAL A 271 12.56 -0.53 -18.37
C VAL A 271 11.49 -1.07 -19.30
N MET A 272 10.59 -1.92 -18.82
CA MET A 272 9.54 -2.53 -19.65
C MET A 272 8.45 -1.53 -20.05
N LEU A 273 8.07 -0.62 -19.15
CA LEU A 273 6.92 0.26 -19.37
C LEU A 273 7.29 1.67 -19.83
N ALA A 274 8.56 2.10 -19.69
CA ALA A 274 9.02 3.41 -20.18
C ALA A 274 8.75 3.67 -21.68
N PRO A 275 8.93 2.70 -22.62
CA PRO A 275 8.60 2.95 -24.02
C PRO A 275 7.09 3.00 -24.31
N GLY A 276 6.25 2.59 -23.35
CA GLY A 276 4.82 2.38 -23.57
C GLY A 276 4.55 1.04 -24.26
N LEU A 277 3.99 0.08 -23.53
CA LEU A 277 3.65 -1.23 -24.08
C LEU A 277 2.27 -1.19 -24.72
N GLN A 278 2.21 -1.28 -26.05
CA GLN A 278 0.94 -1.37 -26.79
C GLN A 278 0.26 -2.73 -26.57
N PHE A 279 -1.07 -2.74 -26.52
CA PHE A 279 -1.85 -3.96 -26.32
C PHE A 279 -3.21 -3.97 -27.02
#